data_AF-A0A3D2AZV3-F1
#
_entry.id   AF-A0A3D2AZV3-F1
#
_cell.length_a   1.000
_cell.length_b   1.000
_cell.length_c   1.000
_cell.angle_alpha   90.00
_cell.angle_beta   90.00
_cell.angle_gamma   90.00
#
_symmetry.space_group_name_H-M   'P 1'
#
loop_
_entity.id
_entity.type
_entity.pdbx_description
1 polymer ?
#
loop_
_entity_poly.entity_id
_entity_poly.type
_entity_poly.pdbx_seq_one_letter_code
_entity_poly.pdbx_strand_id
1 'polypeptide(L)' 'MRDIRHRVGVAARAAGRNPDEVRLIAVSKTFGIDQVRMAANAGQAEFGENRVQ' A
#
# COMPACT_ATOMS: atom_id res chain seq x y z
N MET A 1 -8.47 0.79 -3.04
CA MET A 1 -7.23 -0.05 -3.05
C MET A 1 -6.85 -0.55 -4.43
N ARG A 2 -7.81 -1.04 -5.24
CA ARG A 2 -7.56 -1.50 -6.61
C ARG A 2 -6.89 -0.44 -7.50
N ASP A 3 -7.28 0.84 -7.38
CA ASP A 3 -6.72 1.93 -8.19
C ASP A 3 -5.24 2.20 -7.93
N ILE A 4 -4.79 2.12 -6.66
CA ILE A 4 -3.39 2.34 -6.31
C ILE A 4 -2.52 1.20 -6.86
N ARG A 5 -2.94 -0.06 -6.65
CA ARG A 5 -2.21 -1.24 -7.19
C ARG A 5 -2.16 -1.21 -8.72
N HIS A 6 -3.23 -0.77 -9.38
CA HIS A 6 -3.25 -0.59 -10.83
C HIS A 6 -2.25 0.47 -11.29
N ARG A 7 -2.24 1.65 -10.66
CA ARG A 7 -1.28 2.73 -10.98
C ARG A 7 0.17 2.30 -10.78
N VAL A 8 0.46 1.59 -9.69
CA VAL A 8 1.79 1.01 -9.44
C VAL A 8 2.16 0.01 -10.53
N GLY A 9 1.24 -0.87 -10.92
CA GLY A 9 1.47 -1.85 -11.99
C GLY A 9 1.75 -1.21 -13.35
N VAL A 10 1.02 -0.15 -13.71
CA VAL A 10 1.27 0.62 -14.95
C VAL A 10 2.66 1.27 -14.90
N ALA A 11 3.02 1.91 -13.79
CA ALA A 11 4.32 2.55 -13.63
C ALA A 11 5.48 1.55 -13.65
N ALA A 12 5.35 0.40 -12.99
CA ALA A 12 6.36 -0.66 -12.98
C ALA A 12 6.60 -1.21 -14.39
N ARG A 13 5.51 -1.49 -15.13
CA ARG A 13 5.61 -1.95 -16.54
C ARG A 13 6.24 -0.89 -17.44
N ALA A 14 5.88 0.37 -17.29
CA ALA A 14 6.48 1.47 -18.05
C ALA A 14 7.99 1.60 -17.78
N ALA A 15 8.44 1.24 -16.57
CA ALA A 15 9.85 1.20 -16.19
C ALA A 15 10.56 -0.11 -16.58
N GLY A 16 9.90 -1.04 -17.28
CA GLY A 16 10.47 -2.34 -17.67
C GLY A 16 10.64 -3.33 -16.50
N ARG A 17 9.92 -3.11 -15.39
CA ARG A 17 10.01 -3.92 -14.17
C ARG A 17 8.77 -4.79 -13.99
N ASN A 18 8.94 -5.92 -13.28
CA ASN A 18 7.79 -6.70 -12.84
C ASN A 18 7.06 -5.95 -11.71
N PRO A 19 5.74 -5.67 -11.83
CA PRO A 19 4.94 -5.09 -10.75
C PRO A 19 5.05 -5.81 -9.41
N ASP A 20 5.27 -7.13 -9.42
CA ASP A 20 5.36 -7.93 -8.20
C ASP A 20 6.65 -7.65 -7.39
N GLU A 21 7.66 -7.03 -8.01
CA GLU A 21 8.85 -6.54 -7.32
C GLU A 21 8.60 -5.22 -6.57
N VAL A 22 7.43 -4.60 -6.75
CA VAL A 22 7.09 -3.32 -6.12
C VAL A 22 6.16 -3.55 -4.94
N ARG A 23 6.71 -3.45 -3.74
CA ARG A 23 5.94 -3.54 -2.49
C ARG A 23 5.20 -2.24 -2.20
N LEU A 24 3.90 -2.34 -1.90
CA LEU A 24 3.05 -1.21 -1.56
C LEU A 24 2.82 -1.17 -0.06
N ILE A 25 3.46 -0.20 0.62
CA ILE A 25 3.32 -0.02 2.07
C ILE A 25 2.38 1.16 2.34
N ALA A 26 1.30 0.91 3.09
CA ALA A 26 0.36 1.95 3.50
C ALA A 26 0.87 2.66 4.76
N VAL A 27 1.08 3.97 4.68
CA VAL A 27 1.55 4.76 5.83
C VAL A 27 0.36 5.13 6.72
N SER A 28 0.28 4.56 7.93
CA SER A 28 -0.85 4.71 8.85
C SER A 28 -0.62 5.74 9.97
N LYS A 29 0.54 6.42 10.02
CA LYS A 29 1.05 7.23 11.15
C LYS A 29 0.24 8.45 11.64
N THR A 30 -0.96 8.64 11.13
CA THR A 30 -1.90 9.72 11.51
C THR A 30 -3.35 9.23 11.49
N PHE A 31 -3.57 7.95 11.20
CA PHE A 31 -4.88 7.36 10.99
C PHE A 31 -5.24 6.49 12.19
N GLY A 32 -6.47 6.63 12.67
CA GLY A 32 -6.98 5.83 13.78
C GLY A 32 -7.17 4.36 13.38
N ILE A 33 -7.39 3.50 14.39
CA ILE A 33 -7.50 2.05 14.18
C ILE A 33 -8.61 1.66 13.20
N ASP A 34 -9.71 2.42 13.14
CA ASP A 34 -10.81 2.15 12.24
C ASP A 34 -10.42 2.35 10.77
N GLN A 35 -9.58 3.36 10.48
CA GLN A 35 -9.07 3.61 9.14
C GLN A 35 -8.07 2.53 8.71
N VAL A 36 -7.26 2.04 9.64
CA VAL A 36 -6.36 0.90 9.40
C VAL A 36 -7.17 -0.38 9.12
N ARG A 37 -8.23 -0.65 9.90
CA ARG A 37 -9.14 -1.78 9.66
C ARG A 37 -9.84 -1.69 8.31
N MET A 38 -10.29 -0.50 7.91
CA MET A 38 -10.89 -0.30 6.58
C MET A 38 -9.88 -0.60 5.46
N ALA A 39 -8.64 -0.16 5.60
CA ALA A 39 -7.58 -0.46 4.64
C ALA A 39 -7.27 -1.97 4.59
N ALA A 40 -7.23 -2.63 5.76
CA ALA A 40 -7.05 -4.07 5.86
C ALA A 40 -8.17 -4.84 5.14
N ASN A 41 -9.43 -4.48 5.41
CA ASN A 41 -10.60 -5.06 4.74
C ASN A 41 -10.61 -4.79 3.23
N ALA A 42 -9.99 -3.70 2.78
CA ALA A 42 -9.82 -3.40 1.36
C ALA A 42 -8.64 -4.16 0.70
N GLY A 43 -8.01 -5.10 1.40
CA GLY A 43 -6.93 -5.94 0.90
C GLY A 43 -5.52 -5.35 1.06
N GLN A 44 -5.35 -4.37 1.95
CA GLN A 44 -4.02 -3.88 2.31
C GLN A 44 -3.44 -4.73 3.45
N ALA A 45 -2.32 -5.38 3.18
CA ALA A 45 -1.66 -6.24 4.16
C ALA A 45 -0.46 -5.57 4.84
N GLU A 46 0.19 -4.61 4.17
CA GLU A 46 1.44 -4.02 4.63
C GLU A 46 1.23 -2.57 5.10
N PHE A 47 1.51 -2.31 6.37
CA PHE A 47 1.42 -0.98 6.98
C PHE A 47 2.79 -0.53 7.48
N GLY A 48 3.06 0.77 7.36
CA GLY A 48 4.31 1.38 7.81
C GLY A 48 4.03 2.48 8.84
N GLU A 49 4.64 2.35 10.02
CA GLU A 49 4.66 3.37 11.06
C GLU A 49 6.06 3.93 11.25
N ASN A 50 6.16 5.25 11.40
CA ASN A 50 7.45 5.93 11.58
C ASN A 50 7.85 6.07 13.06
N ARG A 51 7.15 5.37 13.97
CA ARG A 51 7.45 5.28 15.40
C ARG A 51 7.22 3.84 15.85
N VAL A 52 8.25 3.23 16.42
CA VAL A 52 8.10 2.07 17.30
C VAL A 52 7.59 2.61 18.63
N GLN A 53 6.43 2.14 19.10
CA GLN A 53 5.92 2.45 20.44
C GLN A 53 6.73 1.74 21.53
#